data_AF-R4X1J7-F1
#
_entry.id   AF-R4X1J7-F1
#
_cell.length_a   1.000
_cell.length_b   1.000
_cell.length_c   1.000
_cell.angle_alpha   90.00
_cell.angle_beta   90.00
_cell.angle_gamma   90.00
#
_symmetry.space_group_name_H-M   'P 1'
#
loop_
_entity.id
_entity.type
_entity.pdbx_description
1 polymer ?
#
loop_
_entity_poly.entity_id
_entity_poly.type
_entity_poly.pdbx_seq_one_letter_code
_entity_poly.pdbx_strand_id
1 'polypeptide(L)'
;MLSDEFFPAALMHHIKLEHNDDGALDPADPQVVMRGSLFIDGREAGCWESRRDGTWAAHVRHREGWIVATSRDALTERLVRDA
;
A
#
# COMPACT_ATOMS: atom_id res chain seq x y z
N MET A 1 -10.71 -36.83 18.98
CA MET A 1 -11.45 -35.66 19.48
C MET A 1 -10.52 -34.48 19.30
N LEU A 2 -11.03 -33.45 18.63
CA LEU A 2 -10.30 -32.41 17.88
C LEU A 2 -9.14 -31.75 18.64
N SER A 3 -7.93 -31.84 18.09
CA SER A 3 -6.91 -30.82 18.27
C SER A 3 -7.19 -29.73 17.25
N ASP A 4 -8.01 -28.76 17.65
CA ASP A 4 -8.11 -27.47 16.97
C ASP A 4 -6.75 -26.78 17.16
N GLU A 5 -5.85 -26.99 16.20
CA GLU A 5 -4.64 -26.21 16.09
C GLU A 5 -5.06 -24.76 15.85
N PHE A 6 -5.18 -24.00 16.95
CA PHE A 6 -5.19 -22.54 16.93
C PHE A 6 -3.83 -22.08 16.40
N PHE A 7 -3.63 -22.20 15.09
CA PHE A 7 -2.76 -21.27 14.38
C PHE A 7 -3.36 -19.90 14.69
N PRO A 8 -2.64 -18.96 15.32
CA PRO A 8 -3.12 -17.59 15.32
C PRO A 8 -3.35 -17.29 13.83
N ALA A 9 -4.56 -16.90 13.46
CA ALA A 9 -4.79 -16.22 12.20
C ALA A 9 -3.83 -15.03 12.25
N ALA A 10 -2.63 -15.23 11.72
CA ALA A 10 -1.58 -14.24 11.75
C ALA A 10 -2.22 -13.00 11.17
N LEU A 11 -2.14 -11.92 11.93
CA LEU A 11 -2.69 -10.59 11.72
C LEU A 11 -2.44 -10.13 10.28
N MET A 12 -3.20 -10.65 9.32
CA MET A 12 -3.05 -10.31 7.91
C MET A 12 -3.73 -8.98 7.78
N HIS A 13 -2.93 -7.91 7.80
CA HIS A 13 -3.45 -6.58 7.60
C HIS A 13 -4.11 -6.48 6.23
N HIS A 14 -5.35 -6.00 6.19
CA HIS A 14 -6.08 -5.83 4.94
C HIS A 14 -5.64 -4.53 4.29
N ILE A 15 -4.80 -4.63 3.25
CA ILE A 15 -4.33 -3.48 2.49
C ILE A 15 -5.28 -3.19 1.33
N LYS A 16 -5.76 -1.94 1.26
CA LYS A 16 -6.53 -1.43 0.12
C LYS A 16 -5.85 -0.20 -0.45
N LEU A 17 -5.47 -0.29 -1.72
CA LEU A 17 -4.98 0.84 -2.52
C LEU A 17 -6.17 1.37 -3.32
N GLU A 18 -6.83 2.40 -2.81
CA GLU A 18 -7.96 3.03 -3.48
C GLU A 18 -7.44 4.08 -4.46
N HIS A 19 -7.81 3.97 -5.73
CA HIS A 19 -7.52 4.99 -6.73
C HIS A 19 -8.40 6.21 -6.46
N ASN A 20 -7.80 7.39 -6.38
CA ASN A 20 -8.56 8.64 -6.32
C ASN A 20 -8.54 9.28 -7.71
N ASP A 21 -9.68 9.30 -8.40
CA ASP A 21 -9.77 9.93 -9.71
C ASP A 21 -9.63 11.46 -9.57
N ASP A 22 -8.87 12.05 -10.50
CA ASP A 22 -8.85 13.48 -10.85
C ASP A 22 -8.23 14.51 -9.88
N GLY A 23 -7.30 14.11 -9.03
CA GLY A 23 -6.32 15.06 -8.49
C GLY A 23 -5.12 15.15 -9.40
N ALA A 24 -5.09 16.12 -10.34
CA ALA A 24 -4.01 16.36 -11.31
C ALA A 24 -2.65 15.88 -10.78
N LEU A 25 -2.10 14.85 -11.44
CA LEU A 25 -0.73 14.41 -11.19
C LEU A 25 0.18 15.62 -11.29
N ASP A 26 1.14 15.72 -10.37
CA ASP A 26 2.05 16.87 -10.37
C ASP A 26 2.81 16.89 -11.70
N PRO A 27 2.64 17.91 -12.55
CA PRO A 27 3.38 17.99 -13.81
C PRO A 27 4.90 18.12 -13.58
N ALA A 28 5.33 18.52 -12.38
CA ALA A 28 6.73 18.54 -11.99
C ALA A 28 7.30 17.12 -11.72
N ASP A 29 6.44 16.12 -11.47
CA ASP A 29 6.83 14.73 -11.35
C ASP A 29 6.15 13.86 -12.43
N PRO A 30 6.71 13.81 -13.65
CA PRO A 30 6.14 13.05 -14.77
C PRO A 30 6.26 11.53 -14.59
N GLN A 31 6.91 11.06 -13.51
CA GLN A 31 7.02 9.64 -13.21
C GLN A 31 5.76 9.11 -12.55
N VAL A 32 4.99 9.92 -11.81
CA VAL A 32 3.74 9.46 -11.20
C VAL A 32 2.68 9.32 -12.29
N VAL A 33 2.09 8.14 -12.41
CA VAL A 33 1.06 7.81 -13.42
C VAL A 33 -0.32 7.67 -12.77
N MET A 34 -0.38 7.15 -11.54
CA MET A 34 -1.59 7.15 -10.74
C MET A 34 -1.23 7.37 -9.28
N ARG A 35 -2.19 7.87 -8.51
CA ARG A 35 -2.07 7.98 -7.07
C ARG A 35 -3.40 7.69 -6.40
N GLY A 36 -3.37 7.46 -5.10
CA GLY A 36 -4.59 7.30 -4.35
C GLY A 36 -4.37 7.14 -2.85
N SER A 37 -5.46 6.82 -2.15
CA SER A 37 -5.45 6.64 -0.71
C SER A 37 -5.08 5.20 -0.34
N LEU A 38 -4.17 5.06 0.62
CA LEU A 38 -3.79 3.79 1.22
C LEU A 38 -4.65 3.58 2.47
N PHE A 39 -5.30 2.42 2.54
CA PHE A 39 -6.01 1.96 3.71
C PHE A 39 -5.38 0.67 4.24
N ILE A 40 -5.24 0.59 5.57
CA ILE A 40 -4.80 -0.58 6.31
C ILE A 40 -5.92 -0.92 7.30
N ASP A 41 -6.44 -2.14 7.24
CA ASP A 41 -7.56 -2.61 8.06
C ASP A 41 -8.79 -1.69 7.98
N GLY A 42 -9.05 -1.17 6.78
CA GLY A 42 -10.17 -0.26 6.51
C GLY A 42 -9.98 1.16 7.05
N ARG A 43 -8.81 1.49 7.62
CA ARG A 43 -8.47 2.84 8.09
C ARG A 43 -7.52 3.52 7.13
N GLU A 44 -7.78 4.77 6.81
CA GLU A 44 -6.88 5.54 5.94
C GLU A 44 -5.52 5.73 6.64
N ALA A 45 -4.49 5.13 6.08
CA ALA A 45 -3.14 5.07 6.64
C ALA A 45 -2.14 5.93 5.87
N GLY A 46 -2.49 6.42 4.67
CA GLY A 46 -1.63 7.30 3.89
C GLY A 46 -2.01 7.35 2.42
N CYS A 47 -0.99 7.42 1.55
CA CYS A 47 -1.18 7.45 0.10
C CYS A 47 -0.27 6.45 -0.62
N TRP A 48 -0.61 6.17 -1.87
CA TRP A 48 0.19 5.36 -2.76
C TRP A 48 0.30 6.02 -4.14
N GLU A 49 1.34 5.61 -4.87
CA GLU A 49 1.66 6.06 -6.23
C GLU A 49 2.04 4.85 -7.08
N SER A 50 1.55 4.80 -8.31
CA SER A 50 2.15 3.98 -9.36
C SER A 50 2.98 4.88 -10.27
N ARG A 51 4.13 4.36 -10.68
CA ARG A 51 5.13 5.12 -11.44
C ARG A 51 5.32 4.53 -12.84
N ARG A 52 5.80 5.38 -13.75
CA ARG A 52 5.98 5.05 -15.18
C ARG A 52 7.03 3.97 -15.40
N ASP A 53 8.02 3.89 -14.51
CA ASP A 53 9.03 2.82 -14.49
C ASP A 53 8.47 1.45 -14.03
N GLY A 54 7.17 1.38 -13.70
CA GLY A 54 6.49 0.19 -13.22
C GLY A 54 6.56 0.01 -11.70
N THR A 55 7.29 0.87 -10.99
CA THR A 55 7.38 0.80 -9.53
C THR A 55 6.12 1.34 -8.86
N TRP A 56 5.91 0.89 -7.63
CA TRP A 56 4.82 1.31 -6.76
C TRP A 56 5.41 1.82 -5.46
N ALA A 57 4.93 2.98 -5.01
CA ALA A 57 5.37 3.61 -3.79
C ALA A 57 4.20 3.85 -2.83
N ALA A 58 4.41 3.72 -1.53
CA ALA A 58 3.45 4.12 -0.50
C ALA A 58 4.12 4.98 0.56
N HIS A 59 3.39 6.00 1.01
CA HIS A 59 3.74 6.80 2.16
C HIS A 59 2.72 6.53 3.27
N VAL A 60 3.19 6.04 4.40
CA VAL A 60 2.36 5.75 5.58
C VAL A 60 2.50 6.92 6.55
N ARG A 61 1.39 7.51 7.01
CA ARG A 61 1.36 8.78 7.79
C ARG A 61 2.28 8.81 9.02
N HIS A 62 2.58 7.66 9.61
CA HIS A 62 3.40 7.53 10.83
C HIS A 62 4.75 6.85 10.60
N ARG A 63 5.16 6.69 9.34
CA ARG A 63 6.45 6.11 8.96
C ARG A 63 7.26 7.14 8.20
N GLU A 64 8.55 7.19 8.49
CA GLU A 64 9.46 8.02 7.71
C GLU A 64 9.73 7.38 6.34
N GLY A 65 9.61 8.20 5.31
CA GLY A 65 9.97 7.84 3.94
C GLY A 65 8.91 7.05 3.18
N TRP A 66 9.24 6.79 1.92
CA TRP A 66 8.41 6.03 1.01
C TRP A 66 8.84 4.57 0.99
N ILE A 67 7.86 3.67 1.04
CA ILE A 67 8.06 2.24 0.79
C ILE A 67 7.92 2.05 -0.71
N VAL A 68 9.00 1.66 -1.39
CA VAL A 68 9.01 1.43 -2.84
C VAL A 68 9.15 -0.05 -3.14
N ALA A 69 8.38 -0.53 -4.11
CA ALA A 69 8.43 -1.90 -4.61
C ALA A 69 8.30 -1.95 -6.14
N THR A 70 8.69 -3.08 -6.72
CA THR A 70 8.70 -3.30 -8.17
C THR A 70 7.32 -3.59 -8.77
N SER A 71 6.31 -3.83 -7.95
CA SER A 71 4.93 -4.08 -8.37
C SER A 71 3.95 -3.75 -7.25
N ARG A 72 2.66 -3.67 -7.60
CA ARG A 72 1.56 -3.49 -6.65
C ARG A 72 1.51 -4.60 -5.59
N ASP A 73 1.69 -5.84 -6.02
CA ASP A 73 1.63 -7.01 -5.12
C ASP A 73 2.83 -7.00 -4.17
N ALA A 74 4.03 -6.71 -4.68
CA ALA A 74 5.23 -6.60 -3.85
C ALA A 74 5.11 -5.44 -2.83
N LEU A 75 4.49 -4.32 -3.22
CA LEU A 75 4.20 -3.21 -2.30
C LEU A 75 3.21 -3.67 -1.22
N THR A 76 2.12 -4.33 -1.63
CA THR A 76 1.07 -4.82 -0.73
C THR A 76 1.63 -5.82 0.28
N GLU A 77 2.39 -6.81 -0.16
CA GLU A 77 3.05 -7.77 0.73
C GLU A 77 3.99 -7.09 1.73
N ARG A 78 4.70 -6.05 1.29
CA ARG A 78 5.60 -5.30 2.18
C ARG A 78 4.83 -4.48 3.19
N LEU A 79 3.70 -3.89 2.80
CA LEU A 79 2.79 -3.20 3.70
C LEU A 79 2.15 -4.16 4.72
N VAL A 80 1.77 -5.38 4.32
CA VAL A 80 1.25 -6.40 5.24
C VAL A 80 2.28 -6.77 6.31
N ARG A 81 3.55 -6.88 5.94
CA ARG A 81 4.64 -7.24 6.88
C ARG A 81 5.00 -6.10 7.85
N ASP A 82 4.84 -4.87 7.41
CA ASP A 82 5.32 -3.69 8.13
C ASP A 82 4.19 -2.91 8.86
N ALA A 83 2.93 -3.31 8.68
CA ALA A 83 1.74 -2.71 9.30
C ALA A 83 1.54 -3.12 10.75
#